data_AF-A0A7V8VRS2-F1
#
_entry.id   AF-A0A7V8VRS2-F1
#
_cell.length_a   1.000
_cell.length_b   1.000
_cell.length_c   1.000
_cell.angle_alpha   90.00
_cell.angle_beta   90.00
_cell.angle_gamma   90.00
#
_symmetry.space_group_name_H-M   'P 1'
#
loop_
_entity.id
_entity.type
_entity.pdbx_description
1 polymer ?
#
loop_
_entity_poly.entity_id
_entity_poly.type
_entity_poly.pdbx_seq_one_letter_code
_entity_poly.pdbx_strand_id
1 'polypeptide(L)'
;MAHQLLGAKGYAYVANADLKGVSPGSETLRELFSEAAPCLILIDEWVAYLRNMYKVEGLPSGSFESNLTFAQALTEAARLAPDTLVVASIPASNIEIGGEGGHEALHRIQNTFARLESNWRPASTEESFEIVRRRLFQPITDTQLFAARDAVVKAFCDFYRSDASEFPSTCREGDYERRMKAAYPIHPELFDQLFNAWSTLDKFQRTRGVLRLMASVIHELWERDDKGLLIMPSAVPIEANPVQFELTRYLEENWVPVIEKDVDGPQSLPLQQDRENPNLGRYSASRRVARTLFLGSAPTLHMANKGVSDQQIKLGCVQPGEAVATFGDALRRLTDRATHL
;
A
#
# COMPACT_ATOMS: atom_id res chain seq x y z
N MET A 1 14.65 20.59 15.33
CA MET A 1 13.96 21.39 14.29
C MET A 1 14.72 22.67 13.94
N ALA A 2 14.72 23.74 14.75
CA ALA A 2 15.26 25.05 14.34
C ALA A 2 16.74 25.00 13.89
N HIS A 3 17.57 24.21 14.58
CA HIS A 3 18.95 23.96 14.18
C HIS A 3 19.08 23.21 12.84
N GLN A 4 18.15 22.31 12.50
CA GLN A 4 18.18 21.59 11.21
C GLN A 4 17.81 22.51 10.04
N LEU A 5 16.97 23.53 10.29
CA LEU A 5 16.56 24.48 9.25
C LEU A 5 17.67 25.48 8.91
N LEU A 6 18.29 26.11 9.92
CA LEU A 6 19.24 27.22 9.72
C LEU A 6 20.52 27.12 10.57
N GLY A 7 20.88 25.93 11.04
CA GLY A 7 22.07 25.70 11.86
C GLY A 7 22.04 26.47 13.19
N ALA A 8 23.20 26.97 13.62
CA ALA A 8 23.32 27.73 14.86
C ALA A 8 22.43 28.99 14.89
N LYS A 9 22.25 29.64 13.74
CA LYS A 9 21.38 30.82 13.59
C LYS A 9 19.93 30.47 13.87
N GLY A 10 19.45 29.33 13.34
CA GLY A 10 18.10 28.83 13.62
C GLY A 10 17.89 28.51 15.09
N TYR A 11 18.86 27.87 15.74
CA TYR A 11 18.77 27.59 17.18
C TYR A 11 18.69 28.87 18.02
N ALA A 12 19.37 29.95 17.62
CA ALA A 12 19.35 31.22 18.35
C ALA A 12 17.93 31.79 18.53
N TYR A 13 17.02 31.58 17.56
CA TYR A 13 15.61 31.98 17.68
C TYR A 13 14.92 31.34 18.90
N VAL A 14 15.25 30.08 19.20
CA VAL A 14 14.54 29.27 20.21
C VAL A 14 15.34 29.03 21.48
N ALA A 15 16.62 29.45 21.54
CA ALA A 15 17.55 29.12 22.61
C ALA A 15 17.04 29.47 24.02
N ASN A 16 16.39 30.62 24.20
CA ASN A 16 15.85 31.02 25.51
C ASN A 16 14.66 30.14 25.94
N ALA A 17 13.81 29.75 24.99
CA ALA A 17 12.67 28.88 25.24
C ALA A 17 13.15 27.45 25.58
N ASP A 18 14.13 26.95 24.82
CA ASP A 18 14.79 25.65 25.04
C ASP A 18 15.44 25.57 26.43
N LEU A 19 16.25 26.57 26.81
CA LEU A 19 16.89 26.63 28.14
C LEU A 19 15.88 26.65 29.30
N LYS A 20 14.68 27.16 29.07
CA LYS A 20 13.59 27.23 30.07
C LYS A 20 12.66 26.01 30.03
N GLY A 21 12.80 25.11 29.06
CA GLY A 21 11.88 24.00 28.85
C GLY A 21 10.45 24.44 28.49
N VAL A 22 10.30 25.62 27.86
CA VAL A 22 9.00 26.19 27.48
C VAL A 22 8.84 26.24 25.96
N SER A 23 7.60 26.23 25.48
CA SER A 23 7.33 26.44 24.06
C SER A 23 7.83 27.81 23.59
N PRO A 24 8.55 27.90 22.46
CA PRO A 24 8.70 29.18 21.76
C PRO A 24 7.34 29.70 21.28
N GLY A 25 7.23 31.02 21.10
CA GLY A 25 6.02 31.65 20.57
C GLY A 25 5.84 31.40 19.08
N SER A 26 4.59 31.41 18.60
CA SER A 26 4.28 31.22 17.17
C SER A 26 4.94 32.28 16.29
N GLU A 27 5.07 33.52 16.76
CA GLU A 27 5.74 34.58 16.00
C GLU A 27 7.24 34.31 15.78
N THR A 28 7.94 33.84 16.82
CA THR A 28 9.35 33.44 16.73
C THR A 28 9.53 32.29 15.75
N LEU A 29 8.62 31.31 15.77
CA LEU A 29 8.62 30.21 14.82
C LEU A 29 8.28 30.68 13.39
N ARG A 30 7.37 31.64 13.23
CA ARG A 30 7.01 32.22 11.94
C ARG A 30 8.19 32.94 11.29
N GLU A 31 8.95 33.72 12.05
CA GLU A 31 10.17 34.38 11.57
C GLU A 31 11.22 33.36 11.15
N LEU A 32 11.46 32.34 11.97
CA LEU A 32 12.35 31.22 11.66
C LEU A 32 11.95 30.52 10.37
N PHE A 33 10.67 30.22 10.16
CA PHE A 33 10.18 29.54 8.96
C PHE A 33 10.21 30.44 7.73
N SER A 34 9.88 31.72 7.88
CA SER A 34 9.94 32.69 6.78
C SER A 34 11.38 32.85 6.28
N GLU A 35 12.37 32.79 7.17
CA GLU A 35 13.78 32.83 6.78
C GLU A 35 14.25 31.50 6.16
N ALA A 36 13.70 30.36 6.62
CA ALA A 36 14.03 29.03 6.10
C ALA A 36 13.26 28.64 4.83
N ALA A 37 12.29 29.44 4.39
CA ALA A 37 11.38 29.09 3.30
C ALA A 37 12.10 28.92 1.95
N PRO A 38 11.69 27.95 1.10
CA PRO A 38 10.64 26.95 1.35
C PRO A 38 11.11 25.84 2.30
N CYS A 39 10.27 25.40 3.24
CA CYS A 39 10.65 24.36 4.19
C CYS A 39 9.56 23.30 4.49
N LEU A 40 10.02 22.08 4.74
CA LEU A 40 9.20 20.93 5.14
C LEU A 40 9.66 20.43 6.50
N ILE A 41 8.74 20.42 7.47
CA ILE A 41 8.97 19.97 8.84
C ILE A 41 8.27 18.62 9.00
N LEU A 42 9.05 17.57 9.21
CA LEU A 42 8.56 16.21 9.45
C LEU A 42 8.74 15.86 10.92
N ILE A 43 7.64 15.49 11.59
CA ILE A 43 7.66 15.04 12.99
C ILE A 43 7.10 13.63 13.02
N ASP A 44 7.97 12.67 13.35
CA ASP A 44 7.57 11.28 13.48
C ASP A 44 7.32 10.92 14.96
N GLU A 45 6.34 10.06 15.23
CA GLU A 45 6.06 9.46 16.53
C GLU A 45 5.80 10.49 17.66
N TRP A 46 5.17 11.62 17.33
CA TRP A 46 4.96 12.71 18.30
C TRP A 46 4.12 12.27 19.51
N VAL A 47 3.08 11.48 19.28
CA VAL A 47 2.23 10.94 20.36
C VAL A 47 3.04 10.00 21.27
N ALA A 48 3.89 9.15 20.70
CA ALA A 48 4.75 8.25 21.47
C ALA A 48 5.77 9.03 22.30
N TYR A 49 6.31 10.12 21.75
CA TYR A 49 7.19 11.03 22.47
C TYR A 49 6.48 11.67 23.67
N LEU A 50 5.29 12.25 23.45
CA LEU A 50 4.49 12.91 24.50
C LEU A 50 4.04 11.96 25.60
N ARG A 51 3.72 10.70 25.27
CA ARG A 51 3.30 9.70 26.25
C ARG A 51 4.32 9.52 27.38
N ASN A 52 5.61 9.60 27.07
CA ASN A 52 6.68 9.44 28.06
C ASN A 52 6.80 10.65 29.02
N MET A 53 6.10 11.74 28.73
CA MET A 53 6.12 12.99 29.49
C MET A 53 4.84 13.18 30.34
N TYR A 54 3.86 12.29 30.18
CA TYR A 54 2.58 12.39 30.89
C TYR A 54 2.77 12.18 32.39
N LYS A 55 2.36 13.18 33.20
CA LYS A 55 2.54 13.21 34.66
C LYS A 55 4.02 13.12 35.11
N VAL A 56 4.97 13.50 34.24
CA VAL A 56 6.40 13.57 34.55
C VAL A 56 6.84 15.04 34.54
N GLU A 57 7.54 15.46 35.60
CA GLU A 57 8.02 16.83 35.77
C GLU A 57 9.56 16.90 35.76
N GLY A 58 10.10 18.11 35.56
CA GLY A 58 11.55 18.35 35.63
C GLY A 58 12.35 17.86 34.42
N LEU A 59 11.68 17.49 33.32
CA LEU A 59 12.36 17.06 32.10
C LEU A 59 13.01 18.26 31.38
N PRO A 60 14.25 18.12 30.86
CA PRO A 60 14.90 19.15 30.05
C PRO A 60 14.10 19.53 28.80
N SER A 61 13.29 18.61 28.27
CA SER A 61 12.42 18.83 27.11
C SER A 61 11.10 19.56 27.42
N GLY A 62 10.96 20.09 28.63
CA GLY A 62 9.73 20.72 29.10
C GLY A 62 8.68 19.72 29.57
N SER A 63 7.51 20.23 29.94
CA SER A 63 6.37 19.41 30.37
C SER A 63 5.52 18.91 29.20
N PHE A 64 4.60 17.99 29.50
CA PHE A 64 3.56 17.56 28.58
C PHE A 64 2.77 18.76 28.00
N GLU A 65 2.32 19.68 28.85
CA GLU A 65 1.58 20.88 28.45
C GLU A 65 2.42 21.86 27.61
N SER A 66 3.72 21.99 27.93
CA SER A 66 4.66 22.81 27.15
C SER A 66 4.76 22.30 25.72
N ASN A 67 4.83 20.98 25.53
CA ASN A 67 4.91 20.38 24.20
C ASN A 67 3.59 20.46 23.43
N LEU A 68 2.44 20.41 24.10
CA LEU A 68 1.14 20.68 23.46
C LEU A 68 1.01 22.15 23.02
N THR A 69 1.52 23.08 23.84
CA THR A 69 1.61 24.50 23.47
C THR A 69 2.54 24.68 22.26
N PHE A 70 3.64 23.94 22.21
CA PHE A 70 4.53 23.92 21.05
C PHE A 70 3.83 23.39 19.79
N ALA A 71 2.98 22.38 19.90
CA ALA A 71 2.19 21.91 18.75
C ALA A 71 1.26 22.99 18.19
N GLN A 72 0.61 23.77 19.06
CA GLN A 72 -0.21 24.89 18.64
C GLN A 72 0.64 25.98 17.97
N ALA A 73 1.72 26.40 18.63
CA ALA A 73 2.60 27.44 18.11
C ALA A 73 3.23 27.05 16.75
N LEU A 74 3.66 25.80 16.61
CA LEU A 74 4.23 25.23 15.40
C LEU A 74 3.25 25.31 14.23
N THR A 75 2.03 24.87 14.47
CA THR A 75 1.01 24.73 13.42
C THR A 75 0.42 26.10 13.02
N GLU A 76 0.29 27.03 13.97
CA GLU A 76 -0.02 28.44 13.68
C GLU A 76 1.07 29.14 12.89
N ALA A 77 2.34 28.95 13.28
CA ALA A 77 3.48 29.54 12.59
C ALA A 77 3.60 29.03 11.15
N ALA A 78 3.42 27.74 10.93
CA ALA A 78 3.43 27.13 9.60
C ALA A 78 2.32 27.68 8.69
N ARG A 79 1.13 27.97 9.24
CA ARG A 79 0.02 28.60 8.50
C ARG A 79 0.34 30.03 8.05
N LEU A 80 1.11 30.77 8.84
CA LEU A 80 1.42 32.18 8.60
C LEU A 80 2.72 32.40 7.81
N ALA A 81 3.63 31.43 7.82
CA ALA A 81 4.88 31.49 7.08
C ALA A 81 4.70 31.08 5.61
N PRO A 82 5.34 31.78 4.66
CA PRO A 82 5.29 31.40 3.26
C PRO A 82 5.97 30.04 3.02
N ASP A 83 5.45 29.27 2.07
CA ASP A 83 6.02 28.00 1.57
C ASP A 83 6.50 27.04 2.67
N THR A 84 5.72 26.94 3.75
CA THR A 84 6.04 26.13 4.92
C THR A 84 5.01 25.03 5.09
N LEU A 85 5.46 23.78 5.20
CA LEU A 85 4.60 22.62 5.44
C LEU A 85 5.05 21.87 6.69
N VAL A 86 4.10 21.57 7.58
CA VAL A 86 4.30 20.68 8.74
C VAL A 86 3.54 19.40 8.52
N VAL A 87 4.24 18.27 8.59
CA VAL A 87 3.66 16.93 8.53
C VAL A 87 4.03 16.20 9.80
N ALA A 88 3.04 15.76 10.56
CA ALA A 88 3.22 14.95 11.75
C ALA A 88 2.57 13.58 11.56
N SER A 89 3.26 12.52 12.00
CA SER A 89 2.65 11.19 12.07
C SER A 89 1.84 11.04 13.36
N ILE A 90 0.62 10.53 13.21
CA ILE A 90 -0.30 10.27 14.30
C ILE A 90 -0.62 8.77 14.28
N PRO A 91 -0.51 8.06 15.43
CA PRO A 91 -0.82 6.63 15.49
C PRO A 91 -2.23 6.34 14.99
N ALA A 92 -2.36 5.27 14.20
CA ALA A 92 -3.65 4.86 13.65
C ALA A 92 -4.36 3.83 14.53
N SER A 93 -3.64 3.13 15.41
CA SER A 93 -4.16 2.00 16.18
C SER A 93 -4.04 2.19 17.70
N ASN A 94 -4.98 1.63 18.47
CA ASN A 94 -4.97 1.68 19.94
C ASN A 94 -3.76 0.99 20.58
N ILE A 95 -3.17 0.02 19.87
CA ILE A 95 -1.98 -0.72 20.33
C ILE A 95 -0.77 0.23 20.38
N GLU A 96 -0.62 1.11 19.40
CA GLU A 96 0.49 2.05 19.29
C GLU A 96 0.36 3.23 20.26
N ILE A 97 -0.88 3.69 20.51
CA ILE A 97 -1.19 4.81 21.41
C ILE A 97 -0.66 4.55 22.82
N GLY A 98 -1.02 3.40 23.41
CA GLY A 98 -0.58 2.93 24.72
C GLY A 98 -0.96 3.81 25.93
N GLY A 99 -1.57 3.20 26.95
CA GLY A 99 -1.83 3.82 28.28
C GLY A 99 -2.65 5.12 28.27
N GLU A 100 -2.94 5.66 29.45
CA GLU A 100 -3.72 6.90 29.62
C GLU A 100 -3.04 8.10 28.93
N GLY A 101 -1.72 8.25 29.11
CA GLY A 101 -0.96 9.38 28.56
C GLY A 101 -0.90 9.41 27.03
N GLY A 102 -0.92 8.24 26.36
CA GLY A 102 -0.99 8.19 24.90
C GLY A 102 -2.35 8.64 24.38
N HIS A 103 -3.44 8.25 25.04
CA HIS A 103 -4.79 8.66 24.65
C HIS A 103 -4.98 10.17 24.82
N GLU A 104 -4.50 10.75 25.92
CA GLU A 104 -4.57 12.19 26.13
C GLU A 104 -3.71 12.94 25.10
N ALA A 105 -2.48 12.48 24.84
CA ALA A 105 -1.60 13.06 23.83
C ALA A 105 -2.25 13.04 22.43
N LEU A 106 -2.80 11.90 22.03
CA LEU A 106 -3.48 11.74 20.75
C LEU A 106 -4.64 12.73 20.62
N HIS A 107 -5.54 12.76 21.60
CA HIS A 107 -6.71 13.62 21.59
C HIS A 107 -6.33 15.10 21.46
N ARG A 108 -5.29 15.54 22.17
CA ARG A 108 -4.83 16.94 22.16
C ARG A 108 -4.14 17.32 20.84
N ILE A 109 -3.30 16.44 20.31
CA ILE A 109 -2.64 16.66 19.01
C ILE A 109 -3.67 16.67 17.89
N GLN A 110 -4.61 15.70 17.84
CA GLN A 110 -5.68 15.67 16.84
C GLN A 110 -6.51 16.96 16.86
N ASN A 111 -6.92 17.44 18.03
CA ASN A 111 -7.67 18.69 18.14
C ASN A 111 -6.88 19.92 17.66
N THR A 112 -5.56 19.92 17.82
CA THR A 112 -4.69 21.01 17.37
C THR A 112 -4.61 21.03 15.84
N PHE A 113 -4.34 19.88 15.22
CA PHE A 113 -4.25 19.75 13.76
C PHE A 113 -5.62 19.90 13.07
N ALA A 114 -6.72 19.44 13.69
CA ALA A 114 -8.06 19.54 13.13
C ALA A 114 -8.55 20.99 12.95
N ARG A 115 -8.04 21.92 13.76
CA ARG A 115 -8.40 23.35 13.69
C ARG A 115 -7.84 24.07 12.47
N LEU A 116 -6.91 23.46 11.73
CA LEU A 116 -6.14 24.11 10.67
C LEU A 116 -6.52 23.70 9.25
N GLU A 117 -7.68 23.05 9.07
CA GLU A 117 -8.29 22.75 7.77
C GLU A 117 -7.32 22.18 6.72
N SER A 118 -6.76 21.00 6.99
CA SER A 118 -6.65 19.97 5.94
C SER A 118 -6.28 18.66 6.60
N ASN A 119 -7.23 17.75 6.75
CA ASN A 119 -6.91 16.34 7.00
C ASN A 119 -6.34 15.78 5.68
N TRP A 120 -5.07 16.05 5.40
CA TRP A 120 -4.41 15.59 4.19
C TRP A 120 -4.02 14.12 4.35
N ARG A 121 -4.63 13.26 3.53
CA ARG A 121 -4.20 11.86 3.43
C ARG A 121 -2.94 11.82 2.56
N PRO A 122 -1.79 11.32 3.05
CA PRO A 122 -0.51 11.42 2.36
C PRO A 122 -0.46 10.76 0.97
N ALA A 123 -1.33 9.78 0.73
CA ALA A 123 -1.54 9.18 -0.57
C ALA A 123 -2.93 8.55 -0.64
N SER A 124 -3.61 8.74 -1.77
CA SER A 124 -4.71 7.90 -2.21
C SER A 124 -4.24 6.49 -2.55
N THR A 125 -5.17 5.55 -2.70
CA THR A 125 -4.86 4.20 -3.19
C THR A 125 -4.15 4.27 -4.56
N GLU A 126 -4.57 5.17 -5.44
CA GLU A 126 -3.98 5.37 -6.77
C GLU A 126 -2.53 5.91 -6.70
N GLU A 127 -2.28 6.90 -5.83
CA GLU A 127 -0.92 7.41 -5.61
C GLU A 127 -0.01 6.36 -4.97
N SER A 128 -0.58 5.46 -4.15
CA SER A 128 0.17 4.35 -3.56
C SER A 128 0.70 3.38 -4.63
N PHE A 129 -0.03 3.20 -5.74
CA PHE A 129 0.42 2.37 -6.87
C PHE A 129 1.64 2.98 -7.54
N GLU A 130 1.62 4.29 -7.76
CA GLU A 130 2.75 5.01 -8.34
C GLU A 130 3.98 4.98 -7.43
N ILE A 131 3.80 5.09 -6.11
CA ILE A 131 4.91 4.98 -5.16
C ILE A 131 5.60 3.62 -5.28
N VAL A 132 4.82 2.53 -5.31
CA VAL A 132 5.36 1.17 -5.45
C VAL A 132 6.06 1.01 -6.79
N ARG A 133 5.42 1.42 -7.90
CA ARG A 133 6.01 1.37 -9.24
C ARG A 133 7.33 2.15 -9.30
N ARG A 134 7.37 3.40 -8.82
CA ARG A 134 8.57 4.27 -8.86
C ARG A 134 9.72 3.73 -8.01
N ARG A 135 9.42 2.98 -6.95
CA ARG A 135 10.45 2.37 -6.09
C ARG A 135 11.01 1.08 -6.69
N LEU A 136 10.19 0.30 -7.39
CA LEU A 136 10.57 -1.03 -7.89
C LEU A 136 11.04 -1.02 -9.36
N PHE A 137 10.63 -0.03 -10.14
CA PHE A 137 10.97 0.08 -11.56
C PHE A 137 11.63 1.42 -11.88
N GLN A 138 12.57 1.38 -12.82
CA GLN A 138 13.13 2.59 -13.42
C GLN A 138 12.03 3.34 -14.21
N PRO A 139 12.12 4.68 -14.29
CA PRO A 139 11.21 5.44 -15.14
C PRO A 139 11.40 5.05 -16.60
N ILE A 140 10.30 4.98 -17.35
CA ILE A 140 10.35 4.84 -18.81
C ILE A 140 10.84 6.18 -19.38
N THR A 141 12.01 6.19 -19.99
CA THR A 141 12.62 7.38 -20.59
C THR A 141 12.57 7.37 -22.12
N ASP A 142 12.48 6.19 -22.73
CA ASP A 142 12.43 6.00 -24.19
C ASP A 142 11.00 6.13 -24.72
N THR A 143 10.81 7.01 -25.71
CA THR A 143 9.56 7.19 -26.45
C THR A 143 9.00 5.89 -27.03
N GLN A 144 9.86 4.97 -27.48
CA GLN A 144 9.41 3.67 -28.02
C GLN A 144 8.75 2.78 -26.95
N LEU A 145 9.25 2.82 -25.73
CA LEU A 145 8.68 2.06 -24.61
C LEU A 145 7.31 2.61 -24.17
N PHE A 146 7.06 3.91 -24.36
CA PHE A 146 5.72 4.48 -24.17
C PHE A 146 4.72 3.91 -25.19
N ALA A 147 5.11 3.79 -26.46
CA ALA A 147 4.26 3.18 -27.48
C ALA A 147 3.99 1.69 -27.20
N ALA A 148 5.01 0.95 -26.74
CA ALA A 148 4.84 -0.45 -26.34
C ALA A 148 3.88 -0.61 -25.15
N ARG A 149 4.04 0.20 -24.10
CA ARG A 149 3.10 0.27 -22.97
C ARG A 149 1.69 0.55 -23.44
N ASP A 150 1.51 1.59 -24.25
CA ASP A 150 0.19 2.03 -24.69
C ASP A 150 -0.49 0.99 -25.58
N ALA A 151 0.27 0.24 -26.38
CA ALA A 151 -0.23 -0.89 -27.15
C ALA A 151 -0.73 -2.03 -26.24
N VAL A 152 0.04 -2.38 -25.19
CA VAL A 152 -0.38 -3.40 -24.21
C VAL A 152 -1.65 -2.97 -23.48
N VAL A 153 -1.68 -1.76 -22.94
CA VAL A 153 -2.85 -1.23 -22.23
C VAL A 153 -4.07 -1.21 -23.15
N LYS A 154 -3.91 -0.75 -24.39
CA LYS A 154 -4.99 -0.74 -25.38
C LYS A 154 -5.52 -2.15 -25.64
N ALA A 155 -4.65 -3.15 -25.81
CA ALA A 155 -5.07 -4.53 -26.03
C ALA A 155 -5.92 -5.08 -24.88
N PHE A 156 -5.57 -4.77 -23.62
CA PHE A 156 -6.39 -5.11 -22.46
C PHE A 156 -7.73 -4.36 -22.43
N CYS A 157 -7.73 -3.04 -22.65
CA CYS A 157 -8.96 -2.27 -22.65
C CYS A 157 -9.92 -2.71 -23.77
N ASP A 158 -9.40 -3.01 -24.96
CA ASP A 158 -10.20 -3.51 -26.07
C ASP A 158 -10.75 -4.91 -25.77
N PHE A 159 -9.96 -5.77 -25.12
CA PHE A 159 -10.40 -7.08 -24.64
C PHE A 159 -11.53 -7.00 -23.59
N TYR A 160 -11.42 -6.11 -22.60
CA TYR A 160 -12.49 -5.92 -21.61
C TYR A 160 -13.77 -5.35 -22.21
N ARG A 161 -13.67 -4.60 -23.31
CA ARG A 161 -14.82 -4.09 -24.06
C ARG A 161 -15.45 -5.16 -24.94
N SER A 162 -14.65 -6.02 -25.60
CA SER A 162 -15.16 -7.09 -26.46
C SER A 162 -15.94 -8.14 -25.68
N ASP A 163 -15.43 -8.53 -24.52
CA ASP A 163 -16.00 -9.59 -23.67
C ASP A 163 -16.64 -9.00 -22.43
N ALA A 164 -17.39 -7.91 -22.64
CA ALA A 164 -18.03 -7.10 -21.61
C ALA A 164 -18.65 -7.93 -20.46
N SER A 165 -19.51 -8.89 -20.75
CA SER A 165 -20.23 -9.68 -19.72
C SER A 165 -19.31 -10.44 -18.76
N GLU A 166 -18.08 -10.72 -19.17
CA GLU A 166 -17.12 -11.54 -18.44
C GLU A 166 -16.29 -10.74 -17.42
N PHE A 167 -16.31 -9.40 -17.50
CA PHE A 167 -15.48 -8.52 -16.68
C PHE A 167 -16.30 -7.46 -15.92
N PRO A 168 -15.77 -6.92 -14.81
CA PRO A 168 -16.41 -5.85 -14.07
C PRO A 168 -16.67 -4.62 -14.96
N SER A 169 -17.80 -3.93 -14.74
CA SER A 169 -18.21 -2.80 -15.57
C SER A 169 -17.21 -1.64 -15.58
N THR A 170 -16.53 -1.43 -14.45
CA THR A 170 -15.52 -0.37 -14.26
C THR A 170 -14.33 -0.51 -15.20
N CYS A 171 -14.01 -1.73 -15.66
CA CYS A 171 -12.87 -1.99 -16.54
C CYS A 171 -13.03 -1.38 -17.94
N ARG A 172 -14.24 -0.97 -18.29
CA ARG A 172 -14.58 -0.39 -19.61
C ARG A 172 -14.49 1.13 -19.63
N GLU A 173 -14.36 1.74 -18.46
CA GLU A 173 -14.31 3.18 -18.30
C GLU A 173 -12.92 3.72 -18.65
N GLY A 174 -12.86 4.97 -19.13
CA GLY A 174 -11.58 5.62 -19.45
C GLY A 174 -10.65 5.75 -18.24
N ASP A 175 -11.22 5.78 -17.04
CA ASP A 175 -10.49 5.88 -15.78
C ASP A 175 -9.66 4.62 -15.51
N TYR A 176 -10.19 3.45 -15.88
CA TYR A 176 -9.45 2.20 -15.75
C TYR A 176 -8.24 2.18 -16.69
N GLU A 177 -8.37 2.66 -17.93
CA GLU A 177 -7.24 2.81 -18.86
C GLU A 177 -6.15 3.73 -18.29
N ARG A 178 -6.55 4.84 -17.66
CA ARG A 178 -5.60 5.76 -16.98
C ARG A 178 -4.87 5.05 -15.85
N ARG A 179 -5.57 4.29 -15.01
CA ARG A 179 -4.98 3.49 -13.93
C ARG A 179 -4.00 2.44 -14.45
N MET A 180 -4.33 1.74 -15.54
CA MET A 180 -3.43 0.77 -16.18
C MET A 180 -2.13 1.42 -16.67
N LYS A 181 -2.21 2.61 -17.29
CA LYS A 181 -1.00 3.35 -17.74
C LYS A 181 -0.13 3.81 -16.57
N ALA A 182 -0.75 4.26 -15.48
CA ALA A 182 -0.03 4.73 -14.28
C ALA A 182 0.64 3.58 -13.50
N ALA A 183 0.02 2.40 -13.48
CA ALA A 183 0.51 1.22 -12.76
C ALA A 183 1.49 0.33 -13.56
N TYR A 184 1.57 0.50 -14.88
CA TYR A 184 2.41 -0.33 -15.75
C TYR A 184 3.87 -0.47 -15.23
N PRO A 185 4.44 -1.69 -15.16
CA PRO A 185 3.96 -2.96 -15.75
C PRO A 185 3.06 -3.81 -14.84
N ILE A 186 2.49 -3.26 -13.78
CA ILE A 186 1.64 -3.99 -12.84
C ILE A 186 0.16 -3.79 -13.22
N HIS A 187 -0.62 -4.87 -13.18
CA HIS A 187 -2.06 -4.80 -13.42
C HIS A 187 -2.79 -4.17 -12.21
N PRO A 188 -3.71 -3.21 -12.40
CA PRO A 188 -4.40 -2.53 -11.29
C PRO A 188 -5.08 -3.49 -10.30
N GLU A 189 -5.64 -4.59 -10.79
CA GLU A 189 -6.28 -5.62 -9.95
C GLU A 189 -5.36 -6.18 -8.86
N LEU A 190 -4.06 -6.39 -9.15
CA LEU A 190 -3.12 -6.88 -8.13
C LEU A 190 -2.98 -5.88 -7.00
N PHE A 191 -2.91 -4.59 -7.32
CA PHE A 191 -2.85 -3.58 -6.29
C PHE A 191 -4.18 -3.38 -5.56
N ASP A 192 -5.31 -3.48 -6.24
CA ASP A 192 -6.62 -3.42 -5.59
C ASP A 192 -6.75 -4.52 -4.54
N GLN A 193 -6.31 -5.75 -4.84
CA GLN A 193 -6.28 -6.84 -3.86
C GLN A 193 -5.35 -6.51 -2.68
N LEU A 194 -4.10 -6.10 -2.95
CA LEU A 194 -3.11 -5.82 -1.91
C LEU A 194 -3.45 -4.61 -1.02
N PHE A 195 -3.99 -3.53 -1.58
CA PHE A 195 -4.28 -2.30 -0.84
C PHE A 195 -5.69 -2.23 -0.28
N ASN A 196 -6.67 -2.98 -0.81
CA ASN A 196 -8.03 -3.00 -0.25
C ASN A 196 -8.27 -4.20 0.66
N ALA A 197 -7.83 -5.40 0.27
CA ALA A 197 -8.10 -6.62 1.04
C ALA A 197 -6.97 -6.94 2.02
N TRP A 198 -5.70 -6.94 1.59
CA TRP A 198 -4.61 -7.30 2.49
C TRP A 198 -4.30 -6.19 3.51
N SER A 199 -4.59 -4.93 3.18
CA SER A 199 -4.35 -3.78 4.07
C SER A 199 -5.25 -3.74 5.31
N THR A 200 -6.31 -4.57 5.35
CA THR A 200 -7.21 -4.71 6.50
C THR A 200 -6.70 -5.70 7.53
N LEU A 201 -5.66 -6.48 7.23
CA LEU A 201 -5.03 -7.37 8.20
C LEU A 201 -4.21 -6.54 9.20
N ASP A 202 -4.48 -6.69 10.50
CA ASP A 202 -3.86 -5.87 11.56
C ASP A 202 -2.32 -5.92 11.56
N LYS A 203 -1.75 -7.06 11.16
CA LYS A 203 -0.30 -7.26 11.09
C LYS A 203 0.32 -6.76 9.78
N PHE A 204 -0.49 -6.41 8.78
CA PHE A 204 -0.02 -6.06 7.46
C PHE A 204 0.45 -4.61 7.38
N GLN A 205 1.74 -4.44 7.17
CA GLN A 205 2.39 -3.14 7.08
C GLN A 205 2.14 -2.50 5.71
N ARG A 206 0.90 -2.07 5.42
CA ARG A 206 0.39 -1.54 4.14
C ARG A 206 1.45 -1.30 3.05
N THR A 207 2.20 -0.20 3.10
CA THR A 207 3.15 0.15 2.03
C THR A 207 4.45 -0.68 2.09
N ARG A 208 4.99 -0.96 3.29
CA ARG A 208 6.27 -1.70 3.43
C ARG A 208 6.11 -3.19 3.12
N GLY A 209 5.00 -3.78 3.52
CA GLY A 209 4.61 -5.16 3.23
C GLY A 209 4.40 -5.37 1.75
N VAL A 210 3.64 -4.48 1.09
CA VAL A 210 3.46 -4.51 -0.38
C VAL A 210 4.80 -4.37 -1.10
N LEU A 211 5.64 -3.40 -0.72
CA LEU A 211 6.95 -3.21 -1.36
C LEU A 211 7.84 -4.45 -1.23
N ARG A 212 7.89 -5.09 -0.06
CA ARG A 212 8.66 -6.31 0.16
C ARG A 212 8.12 -7.48 -0.67
N LEU A 213 6.82 -7.72 -0.63
CA LEU A 213 6.17 -8.77 -1.40
C LEU A 213 6.44 -8.57 -2.90
N MET A 214 6.17 -7.36 -3.42
CA MET A 214 6.33 -7.06 -4.84
C MET A 214 7.79 -7.14 -5.28
N ALA A 215 8.76 -6.75 -4.43
CA ALA A 215 10.17 -6.94 -4.74
C ALA A 215 10.52 -8.43 -4.92
N SER A 216 10.05 -9.30 -4.03
CA SER A 216 10.23 -10.76 -4.16
C SER A 216 9.54 -11.31 -5.41
N VAL A 217 8.31 -10.87 -5.69
CA VAL A 217 7.56 -11.30 -6.89
C VAL A 217 8.28 -10.88 -8.17
N ILE A 218 8.70 -9.63 -8.29
CA ILE A 218 9.40 -9.12 -9.47
C ILE A 218 10.73 -9.85 -9.67
N HIS A 219 11.47 -10.09 -8.59
CA HIS A 219 12.72 -10.85 -8.64
C HIS A 219 12.49 -12.26 -9.18
N GLU A 220 11.52 -13.01 -8.64
CA GLU A 220 11.18 -14.36 -9.09
C GLU A 220 10.71 -14.38 -10.56
N LEU A 221 9.87 -13.42 -10.96
CA LEU A 221 9.42 -13.32 -12.36
C LEU A 221 10.56 -13.01 -13.31
N TRP A 222 11.49 -12.14 -12.90
CA TRP A 222 12.66 -11.79 -13.68
C TRP A 222 13.65 -12.96 -13.83
N GLU A 223 13.93 -13.70 -12.75
CA GLU A 223 14.79 -14.88 -12.80
C GLU A 223 14.21 -16.00 -13.69
N ARG A 224 12.88 -16.10 -13.75
CA ARG A 224 12.16 -17.08 -14.58
C ARG A 224 11.98 -16.65 -16.04
N ASP A 225 12.46 -15.45 -16.39
CA ASP A 225 12.26 -14.84 -17.70
C ASP A 225 10.77 -14.80 -18.12
N ASP A 226 9.88 -14.46 -17.17
CA ASP A 226 8.44 -14.42 -17.40
C ASP A 226 8.09 -13.46 -18.55
N LYS A 227 7.21 -13.92 -19.45
CA LYS A 227 6.82 -13.20 -20.67
C LYS A 227 5.41 -12.61 -20.58
N GLY A 228 4.85 -12.52 -19.38
CA GLY A 228 3.54 -11.91 -19.15
C GLY A 228 3.51 -10.47 -19.64
N LEU A 229 2.35 -10.04 -20.18
CA LEU A 229 2.18 -8.66 -20.66
C LEU A 229 2.16 -7.65 -19.49
N LEU A 230 1.63 -8.10 -18.34
CA LEU A 230 1.54 -7.36 -17.09
C LEU A 230 1.76 -8.32 -15.92
N ILE A 231 2.23 -7.78 -14.80
CA ILE A 231 2.24 -8.50 -13.53
C ILE A 231 0.81 -8.51 -12.99
N MET A 232 0.10 -9.60 -13.29
CA MET A 232 -1.28 -9.86 -12.85
C MET A 232 -1.31 -10.60 -11.50
N PRO A 233 -2.46 -10.61 -10.78
CA PRO A 233 -2.64 -11.49 -9.63
C PRO A 233 -2.22 -12.93 -9.88
N SER A 234 -2.60 -13.50 -11.03
CA SER A 234 -2.22 -14.86 -11.42
C SER A 234 -0.73 -15.08 -11.66
N ALA A 235 0.04 -14.02 -11.88
CA ALA A 235 1.48 -14.10 -12.14
C ALA A 235 2.29 -14.26 -10.86
N VAL A 236 1.72 -13.91 -9.70
CA VAL A 236 2.40 -14.03 -8.40
C VAL A 236 2.83 -15.49 -8.17
N PRO A 237 4.14 -15.79 -8.05
CA PRO A 237 4.62 -17.16 -7.86
C PRO A 237 4.52 -17.54 -6.38
N ILE A 238 3.33 -17.90 -5.93
CA ILE A 238 3.01 -18.18 -4.52
C ILE A 238 3.80 -19.38 -3.99
N GLU A 239 4.20 -20.30 -4.87
CA GLU A 239 5.05 -21.44 -4.54
C GLU A 239 6.50 -21.07 -4.22
N ALA A 240 6.96 -19.88 -4.63
CA ALA A 240 8.31 -19.44 -4.34
C ALA A 240 8.45 -19.10 -2.85
N ASN A 241 9.41 -19.72 -2.16
CA ASN A 241 9.61 -19.51 -0.72
C ASN A 241 9.66 -18.02 -0.30
N PRO A 242 10.37 -17.11 -1.00
CA PRO A 242 10.38 -15.70 -0.63
C PRO A 242 9.01 -15.03 -0.72
N VAL A 243 8.19 -15.42 -1.70
CA VAL A 243 6.84 -14.87 -1.91
C VAL A 243 5.85 -15.49 -0.93
N GLN A 244 5.88 -16.81 -0.76
CA GLN A 244 5.05 -17.53 0.21
C GLN A 244 5.27 -17.00 1.63
N PHE A 245 6.52 -16.76 2.01
CA PHE A 245 6.86 -16.20 3.33
C PHE A 245 6.27 -14.81 3.52
N GLU A 246 6.38 -13.93 2.52
CA GLU A 246 5.81 -12.58 2.60
C GLU A 246 4.28 -12.58 2.65
N LEU A 247 3.61 -13.53 1.99
CA LEU A 247 2.15 -13.66 2.06
C LEU A 247 1.68 -14.23 3.41
N THR A 248 2.27 -15.35 3.84
CA THR A 248 1.77 -16.13 4.99
C THR A 248 2.07 -15.50 6.34
N ARG A 249 3.15 -14.73 6.49
CA ARG A 249 3.53 -14.07 7.76
C ARG A 249 2.48 -13.10 8.33
N TYR A 250 1.53 -12.65 7.52
CA TYR A 250 0.47 -11.73 7.93
C TYR A 250 -0.87 -12.42 8.20
N LEU A 251 -1.00 -13.67 7.76
CA LEU A 251 -2.22 -14.46 7.94
C LEU A 251 -2.16 -15.15 9.30
N GLU A 252 -3.31 -15.25 9.98
CA GLU A 252 -3.38 -15.85 11.32
C GLU A 252 -3.31 -17.38 11.28
N GLU A 253 -3.90 -17.98 10.24
CA GLU A 253 -3.93 -19.43 10.05
C GLU A 253 -2.71 -19.96 9.30
N ASN A 254 -2.42 -21.24 9.46
CA ASN A 254 -1.37 -21.91 8.69
C ASN A 254 -1.85 -22.20 7.27
N TRP A 255 -1.59 -21.26 6.35
CA TRP A 255 -1.98 -21.37 4.94
C TRP A 255 -1.05 -22.25 4.09
N VAL A 256 0.12 -22.64 4.61
CA VAL A 256 1.10 -23.42 3.83
C VAL A 256 0.51 -24.72 3.26
N PRO A 257 -0.20 -25.57 4.04
CA PRO A 257 -0.81 -26.79 3.51
C PRO A 257 -1.87 -26.53 2.43
N VAL A 258 -2.62 -25.44 2.55
CA VAL A 258 -3.63 -25.02 1.56
C VAL A 258 -2.93 -24.62 0.27
N ILE A 259 -1.85 -23.84 0.36
CA ILE A 259 -1.06 -23.41 -0.79
C ILE A 259 -0.46 -24.63 -1.51
N GLU A 260 0.13 -25.56 -0.76
CA GLU A 260 0.77 -26.75 -1.33
C GLU A 260 -0.23 -27.68 -2.05
N LYS A 261 -1.44 -27.82 -1.51
CA LYS A 261 -2.44 -28.76 -2.02
C LYS A 261 -3.33 -28.15 -3.10
N ASP A 262 -3.87 -26.97 -2.87
CA ASP A 262 -4.98 -26.43 -3.67
C ASP A 262 -4.62 -25.16 -4.46
N VAL A 263 -3.48 -24.49 -4.19
CA VAL A 263 -3.13 -23.23 -4.86
C VAL A 263 -1.99 -23.38 -5.87
N ASP A 264 -0.79 -23.71 -5.39
CA ASP A 264 0.43 -23.49 -6.18
C ASP A 264 1.57 -24.49 -5.93
N GLY A 265 1.38 -25.47 -5.05
CA GLY A 265 2.42 -26.46 -4.75
C GLY A 265 2.82 -27.35 -5.95
N PRO A 266 3.97 -28.04 -5.83
CA PRO A 266 4.54 -28.87 -6.92
C PRO A 266 3.70 -30.10 -7.28
N GLN A 267 2.75 -30.48 -6.42
CA GLN A 267 1.78 -31.55 -6.64
C GLN A 267 0.34 -31.06 -6.43
N SER A 268 0.12 -29.75 -6.52
CA SER A 268 -1.18 -29.14 -6.26
C SER A 268 -2.23 -29.57 -7.30
N LEU A 269 -3.49 -29.58 -6.88
CA LEU A 269 -4.63 -29.87 -7.74
C LEU A 269 -4.65 -29.01 -9.02
N PRO A 270 -4.43 -27.69 -8.99
CA PRO A 270 -4.41 -26.87 -10.21
C PRO A 270 -3.36 -27.33 -11.22
N LEU A 271 -2.15 -27.65 -10.74
CA LEU A 271 -1.08 -28.14 -11.60
C LEU A 271 -1.40 -29.52 -12.20
N GLN A 272 -2.05 -30.40 -11.43
CA GLN A 272 -2.53 -31.69 -11.95
C GLN A 272 -3.59 -31.50 -13.04
N GLN A 273 -4.58 -30.62 -12.82
CA GLN A 273 -5.62 -30.32 -13.81
C GLN A 273 -5.04 -29.74 -15.11
N ASP A 274 -4.07 -28.83 -15.00
CA ASP A 274 -3.39 -28.26 -16.15
C ASP A 274 -2.58 -29.32 -16.93
N ARG A 275 -1.99 -30.30 -16.25
CA ARG A 275 -1.27 -31.44 -16.90
C ARG A 275 -2.21 -32.44 -17.57
N GLU A 276 -3.36 -32.71 -16.94
CA GLU A 276 -4.36 -33.68 -17.43
C GLU A 276 -5.16 -33.15 -18.62
N ASN A 277 -5.32 -31.82 -18.74
CA ASN A 277 -6.12 -31.18 -19.79
C ASN A 277 -5.27 -30.21 -20.63
N PRO A 278 -4.89 -30.57 -21.88
CA PRO A 278 -4.07 -29.73 -22.75
C PRO A 278 -4.62 -28.31 -23.00
N ASN A 279 -5.95 -28.14 -23.00
CA ASN A 279 -6.57 -26.83 -23.20
C ASN A 279 -6.33 -25.90 -22.00
N LEU A 280 -6.33 -26.44 -20.77
CA LEU A 280 -6.01 -25.69 -19.56
C LEU A 280 -4.50 -25.48 -19.45
N GLY A 281 -3.73 -26.55 -19.67
CA GLY A 281 -2.27 -26.57 -19.59
C GLY A 281 -1.59 -25.57 -20.53
N ARG A 282 -2.16 -25.32 -21.71
CA ARG A 282 -1.67 -24.29 -22.65
C ARG A 282 -1.46 -22.92 -22.00
N TYR A 283 -2.34 -22.54 -21.06
CA TYR A 283 -2.27 -21.25 -20.36
C TYR A 283 -1.89 -21.39 -18.88
N SER A 284 -1.72 -22.62 -18.38
CA SER A 284 -1.74 -22.92 -16.94
C SER A 284 -2.98 -22.34 -16.26
N ALA A 285 -4.14 -22.55 -16.88
CA ALA A 285 -5.39 -21.86 -16.54
C ALA A 285 -5.83 -22.16 -15.11
N SER A 286 -5.79 -23.41 -14.66
CA SER A 286 -6.17 -23.76 -13.29
C SER A 286 -5.22 -23.12 -12.28
N ARG A 287 -3.91 -23.16 -12.52
CA ARG A 287 -2.92 -22.54 -11.62
C ARG A 287 -3.11 -21.02 -11.52
N ARG A 288 -3.36 -20.35 -12.64
CA ARG A 288 -3.61 -18.91 -12.68
C ARG A 288 -4.90 -18.51 -11.95
N VAL A 289 -5.97 -19.29 -12.12
CA VAL A 289 -7.23 -19.11 -11.37
C VAL A 289 -7.01 -19.29 -9.88
N ALA A 290 -6.33 -20.37 -9.47
CA ALA A 290 -6.10 -20.68 -8.06
C ALA A 290 -5.28 -19.60 -7.35
N ARG A 291 -4.22 -19.09 -7.97
CA ARG A 291 -3.41 -17.97 -7.45
C ARG A 291 -4.24 -16.70 -7.27
N THR A 292 -5.07 -16.37 -8.25
CA THR A 292 -5.93 -15.18 -8.20
C THR A 292 -6.99 -15.31 -7.10
N LEU A 293 -7.59 -16.51 -6.99
CA LEU A 293 -8.56 -16.80 -5.95
C LEU A 293 -7.93 -16.66 -4.57
N PHE A 294 -6.75 -17.27 -4.33
CA PHE A 294 -6.04 -17.15 -3.07
C PHE A 294 -5.75 -15.68 -2.69
N LEU A 295 -5.19 -14.89 -3.62
CA LEU A 295 -4.87 -13.49 -3.34
C LEU A 295 -6.11 -12.64 -3.02
N GLY A 296 -7.23 -12.90 -3.67
CA GLY A 296 -8.46 -12.15 -3.43
C GLY A 296 -9.28 -12.66 -2.24
N SER A 297 -9.19 -13.94 -1.86
CA SER A 297 -10.05 -14.54 -0.83
C SER A 297 -9.37 -14.75 0.53
N ALA A 298 -8.08 -15.10 0.58
CA ALA A 298 -7.36 -15.38 1.83
C ALA A 298 -7.46 -14.27 2.89
N PRO A 299 -7.30 -12.97 2.58
CA PRO A 299 -7.43 -11.91 3.59
C PRO A 299 -8.88 -11.68 4.06
N THR A 300 -9.88 -12.25 3.37
CA THR A 300 -11.32 -11.99 3.63
C THR A 300 -11.97 -13.00 4.56
N LEU A 301 -11.22 -13.95 5.13
CA LEU A 301 -11.75 -15.09 5.90
C LEU A 301 -12.70 -14.67 7.05
N HIS A 302 -12.38 -13.55 7.71
CA HIS A 302 -13.15 -12.98 8.83
C HIS A 302 -14.05 -11.79 8.43
N MET A 303 -14.08 -11.42 7.14
CA MET A 303 -14.93 -10.33 6.66
C MET A 303 -16.37 -10.81 6.40
N ALA A 304 -17.33 -9.88 6.46
CA ALA A 304 -18.74 -10.17 6.18
C ALA A 304 -18.98 -10.59 4.71
N ASN A 305 -18.26 -9.95 3.78
CA ASN A 305 -18.28 -10.29 2.36
C ASN A 305 -17.05 -11.16 2.07
N LYS A 306 -17.26 -12.49 2.00
CA LYS A 306 -16.19 -13.46 1.74
C LYS A 306 -16.08 -13.78 0.26
N GLY A 307 -14.85 -14.05 -0.18
CA GLY A 307 -14.58 -14.58 -1.50
C GLY A 307 -14.54 -13.52 -2.61
N VAL A 308 -14.49 -14.00 -3.84
CA VAL A 308 -14.21 -13.20 -5.04
C VAL A 308 -15.21 -13.60 -6.14
N SER A 309 -15.72 -12.64 -6.91
CA SER A 309 -16.65 -12.94 -8.00
C SER A 309 -15.95 -13.57 -9.20
N ASP A 310 -16.68 -14.33 -10.01
CA ASP A 310 -16.17 -14.93 -11.25
C ASP A 310 -15.56 -13.89 -12.21
N GLN A 311 -16.21 -12.74 -12.36
CA GLN A 311 -15.69 -11.62 -13.17
C GLN A 311 -14.36 -11.09 -12.65
N GLN A 312 -14.20 -11.01 -11.33
CA GLN A 312 -12.96 -10.52 -10.71
C GLN A 312 -11.83 -11.55 -10.81
N ILE A 313 -12.16 -12.84 -10.70
CA ILE A 313 -11.20 -13.93 -10.94
C ILE A 313 -10.70 -13.86 -12.38
N LYS A 314 -11.60 -13.72 -13.37
CA LYS A 314 -11.23 -13.56 -14.77
C LYS A 314 -10.36 -12.32 -15.01
N LEU A 315 -10.73 -11.19 -14.40
CA LEU A 315 -9.94 -9.96 -14.47
C LEU A 315 -8.51 -10.16 -13.96
N GLY A 316 -8.32 -10.99 -12.93
CA GLY A 316 -7.01 -11.25 -12.33
C GLY A 316 -6.16 -12.32 -13.02
N CYS A 317 -6.71 -13.08 -13.99
CA CYS A 317 -6.00 -14.24 -14.57
C CYS A 317 -6.00 -14.37 -16.11
N VAL A 318 -6.87 -13.66 -16.83
CA VAL A 318 -7.00 -13.76 -18.29
C VAL A 318 -6.29 -12.60 -18.99
N GLN A 319 -5.49 -12.92 -20.02
CA GLN A 319 -4.80 -11.93 -20.85
C GLN A 319 -5.40 -11.83 -22.27
N PRO A 320 -5.19 -10.71 -22.98
CA PRO A 320 -5.58 -10.55 -24.38
C PRO A 320 -5.02 -11.67 -25.26
N GLY A 321 -5.89 -12.23 -26.11
CA GLY A 321 -5.56 -13.36 -26.99
C GLY A 321 -5.76 -14.73 -26.36
N GLU A 322 -6.12 -14.81 -25.07
CA GLU A 322 -6.50 -16.04 -24.40
C GLU A 322 -8.04 -16.20 -24.37
N ALA A 323 -8.52 -17.44 -24.32
CA ALA A 323 -9.95 -17.73 -24.34
C ALA A 323 -10.53 -17.68 -22.92
N VAL A 324 -11.39 -16.69 -22.63
CA VAL A 324 -12.02 -16.50 -21.30
C VAL A 324 -12.73 -17.77 -20.81
N ALA A 325 -13.42 -18.48 -21.71
CA ALA A 325 -14.14 -19.71 -21.39
C ALA A 325 -13.23 -20.81 -20.81
N THR A 326 -11.95 -20.86 -21.17
CA THR A 326 -10.97 -21.81 -20.63
C THR A 326 -10.75 -21.58 -19.13
N PHE A 327 -10.72 -20.32 -18.70
CA PHE A 327 -10.57 -19.96 -17.28
C PHE A 327 -11.87 -20.17 -16.50
N GLY A 328 -13.03 -19.97 -17.14
CA GLY A 328 -14.32 -20.35 -16.56
C GLY A 328 -14.48 -21.87 -16.36
N ASP A 329 -13.92 -22.69 -17.26
CA ASP A 329 -13.85 -24.15 -17.06
C ASP A 329 -12.89 -24.53 -15.94
N ALA A 330 -11.71 -23.91 -15.90
CA ALA A 330 -10.74 -24.10 -14.83
C ALA A 330 -11.33 -23.77 -13.45
N LEU A 331 -12.02 -22.64 -13.31
CA LEU A 331 -12.67 -22.24 -12.07
C LEU A 331 -13.70 -23.27 -11.61
N ARG A 332 -14.61 -23.71 -12.49
CA ARG A 332 -15.61 -24.74 -12.14
C ARG A 332 -14.96 -26.04 -11.65
N ARG A 333 -13.92 -26.50 -12.34
CA ARG A 333 -13.18 -27.72 -11.94
C ARG A 333 -12.48 -27.58 -10.60
N LEU A 334 -11.99 -26.39 -10.27
CA LEU A 334 -11.40 -26.12 -8.96
C LEU A 334 -12.49 -26.12 -7.88
N THR A 335 -13.61 -25.43 -8.10
CA THR A 335 -14.75 -25.43 -7.17
C THR A 335 -15.28 -26.84 -6.87
N ASP A 336 -15.28 -27.74 -7.87
CA ASP A 336 -15.78 -29.11 -7.69
C ASP A 336 -14.79 -30.04 -6.95
N ARG A 337 -13.48 -29.78 -7.02
CA ARG A 337 -12.43 -30.75 -6.61
C ARG A 337 -11.50 -30.25 -5.51
N ALA A 338 -11.39 -28.93 -5.29
CA ALA A 338 -10.52 -28.37 -4.27
C ALA A 338 -11.08 -28.68 -2.88
N THR A 339 -10.19 -28.84 -1.90
CA THR A 339 -10.59 -29.14 -0.51
C THR A 339 -10.81 -27.85 0.28
N HIS A 340 -10.05 -26.79 -0.04
CA HIS A 340 -9.93 -25.59 0.76
C HIS A 340 -10.24 -24.28 0.00
N LEU A 341 -10.35 -24.33 -1.33
CA LEU A 341 -10.59 -23.16 -2.19
C LEU A 341 -12.06 -22.95 -2.54
#